data_AF-A0A485MA05-F1
#
_entry.id   AF-A0A485MA05-F1
#
_cell.length_a   1.000
_cell.length_b   1.000
_cell.length_c   1.000
_cell.angle_alpha   90.00
_cell.angle_beta   90.00
_cell.angle_gamma   90.00
#
_symmetry.space_group_name_H-M   'P 1'
#
loop_
_entity.id
_entity.type
_entity.pdbx_description
1 polymer ?
#
loop_
_entity_poly.entity_id
_entity_poly.type
_entity_poly.pdbx_seq_one_letter_code
_entity_poly.pdbx_strand_id
1 'polypeptide(L)'
;MGCMKSKFLQDRGKVSKTEPSALHSPVYVPDPTSAGKRRPDNNNDNPPGPTEGPDDITVIALYDYKAIHHEDLSFQKGDKMVILEESGEWWRARSLATGKEGYIPSNYVARVDSLETEEWFFKGISRKDAERQLLAPGNMLGSFMIRDSETTKGSYSLSVRDYDPQHGDTVKHYKIRTLDSGGFYISPRSTFNTLQELVAHYKKGSDGLCQKLIVPCVSSKPQKPWEKDAWEIPRELLKLEKKLGAGQFGEVWMATYNKHTKVAVKMMKPGSMSVDAFLAEANLMKTLRHDKLVKLYAVVTKEPIYIITEFMAKGSLLDFLKSAEGSKQPLPKLIDFSAQVRVRWGSGGRGQEFNDLCNTFSLDTCCNNSTQS
;
A
#
# COMPACT_ATOMS: atom_id res chain seq x y z
N MET A 1 46.84 -49.87 -19.80
CA MET A 1 46.70 -51.22 -19.19
C MET A 1 47.40 -51.20 -17.84
N GLY A 2 46.74 -51.70 -16.79
CA GLY A 2 47.36 -51.88 -15.46
C GLY A 2 46.64 -51.17 -14.31
N CYS A 3 45.46 -51.69 -13.95
CA CYS A 3 44.78 -51.38 -12.70
C CYS A 3 45.05 -52.54 -11.73
N MET A 4 45.49 -52.28 -10.50
CA MET A 4 45.16 -53.11 -9.34
C MET A 4 45.15 -52.30 -8.04
N LYS A 5 44.12 -52.58 -7.24
CA LYS A 5 43.70 -51.96 -6.00
C LYS A 5 44.45 -52.57 -4.81
N SER A 6 44.58 -51.81 -3.72
CA SER A 6 44.45 -52.36 -2.37
C SER A 6 43.71 -51.37 -1.45
N LYS A 7 42.78 -51.91 -0.67
CA LYS A 7 41.96 -51.27 0.37
C LYS A 7 42.31 -51.93 1.72
N PHE A 8 41.80 -51.33 2.80
CA PHE A 8 41.75 -51.75 4.23
C PHE A 8 42.92 -51.22 5.06
N LEU A 9 42.76 -50.55 6.22
CA LEU A 9 41.64 -50.22 7.11
C LEU A 9 41.95 -48.90 7.83
N GLN A 10 40.95 -48.04 7.99
CA GLN A 10 40.99 -46.84 8.81
C GLN A 10 39.76 -46.88 9.70
N ASP A 11 39.91 -46.91 11.03
CA ASP A 11 38.86 -46.48 11.94
C ASP A 11 39.42 -45.95 13.28
N ARG A 12 38.73 -44.90 13.76
CA ARG A 12 38.61 -44.36 15.13
C ARG A 12 39.60 -43.31 15.63
N GLY A 13 39.31 -42.07 15.24
CA GLY A 13 39.38 -40.90 16.13
C GLY A 13 38.12 -40.04 15.95
N LYS A 14 37.18 -40.10 16.91
CA LYS A 14 35.90 -39.40 16.91
C LYS A 14 36.10 -37.87 16.90
N VAL A 15 35.50 -37.18 15.95
CA VAL A 15 35.15 -35.75 16.06
C VAL A 15 33.65 -35.62 15.79
N SER A 16 32.92 -35.18 16.81
CA SER A 16 31.50 -34.90 16.77
C SER A 16 31.22 -33.62 15.96
N LYS A 17 30.44 -33.74 14.89
CA LYS A 17 29.54 -32.68 14.38
C LYS A 17 28.31 -32.68 15.32
N THR A 18 27.58 -31.61 15.62
CA THR A 18 27.09 -30.52 14.74
C THR A 18 26.39 -29.50 15.65
N GLU A 19 26.47 -28.20 15.35
CA GLU A 19 25.29 -27.33 15.26
C GLU A 19 25.63 -26.10 14.38
N PRO A 20 24.72 -25.63 13.51
CA PRO A 20 25.03 -24.62 12.51
C PRO A 20 24.97 -23.21 13.11
N SER A 21 26.03 -22.46 12.83
CA SER A 21 26.14 -21.00 12.95
C SER A 21 24.86 -20.26 12.55
N ALA A 22 24.45 -19.34 13.41
CA ALA A 22 23.36 -18.39 13.23
C ALA A 22 23.33 -17.80 11.82
N LEU A 23 22.15 -17.82 11.18
CA LEU A 23 21.88 -17.02 9.99
C LEU A 23 22.19 -15.56 10.34
N HIS A 24 23.20 -14.99 9.69
CA HIS A 24 23.40 -13.55 9.65
C HIS A 24 22.19 -12.94 8.94
N SER A 25 21.34 -12.23 9.70
CA SER A 25 20.36 -11.33 9.10
C SER A 25 21.11 -10.26 8.31
N PRO A 26 20.71 -9.94 7.07
CA PRO A 26 21.29 -8.83 6.33
C PRO A 26 21.09 -7.53 7.11
N VAL A 27 22.19 -6.82 7.37
CA VAL A 27 22.17 -5.50 8.01
C VAL A 27 21.60 -4.52 6.98
N TYR A 28 20.39 -4.02 7.22
CA TYR A 28 19.78 -2.96 6.43
C TYR A 28 20.32 -1.59 6.84
N VAL A 29 20.46 -0.68 5.88
CA VAL A 29 20.77 0.74 6.19
C VAL A 29 19.45 1.46 6.47
N PRO A 30 19.25 2.01 7.69
CA PRO A 30 18.02 2.71 8.06
C PRO A 30 17.71 3.88 7.14
N ASP A 31 16.41 4.19 7.02
CA ASP A 31 15.93 5.29 6.21
C ASP A 31 16.39 6.67 6.75
N PRO A 32 17.19 7.45 5.99
CA PRO A 32 17.65 8.76 6.43
C PRO A 32 16.51 9.80 6.57
N THR A 33 15.35 9.57 5.97
CA THR A 33 14.18 10.46 6.07
C THR A 33 13.21 10.11 7.20
N SER A 34 13.44 9.01 7.93
CA SER A 34 12.55 8.53 9.00
C SER A 34 12.83 9.16 10.38
N ALA A 35 13.80 10.08 10.52
CA ALA A 35 14.17 10.65 11.81
C ALA A 35 13.25 11.80 12.25
N GLY A 36 12.33 11.50 13.18
CA GLY A 36 11.60 12.48 13.97
C GLY A 36 12.48 13.19 15.01
N LYS A 37 12.16 14.47 15.29
CA LYS A 37 12.83 15.39 16.22
C LYS A 37 13.08 14.76 17.59
N ARG A 38 14.35 14.54 17.96
CA ARG A 38 14.74 14.27 19.35
C ARG A 38 14.62 15.56 20.16
N ARG A 39 13.83 15.54 21.24
CA ARG A 39 13.88 16.56 22.30
C ARG A 39 15.11 16.28 23.19
N PRO A 40 15.73 17.31 23.80
CA PRO A 40 16.89 17.11 24.65
C PRO A 40 16.49 16.47 25.99
N ASP A 41 17.27 15.50 26.43
CA ASP A 41 17.18 14.85 27.74
C ASP A 41 17.45 15.87 28.85
N ASN A 42 16.55 15.93 29.84
CA ASN A 42 16.80 16.54 31.13
C ASN A 42 16.62 15.46 32.21
N ASN A 43 17.75 15.03 32.79
CA ASN A 43 17.78 14.16 33.95
C ASN A 43 17.23 14.89 35.18
N ASN A 44 16.25 14.28 35.84
CA ASN A 44 16.09 14.41 37.29
C ASN A 44 15.34 13.20 37.85
N ASP A 45 16.03 12.46 38.72
CA ASP A 45 15.54 11.31 39.47
C ASP A 45 14.46 11.72 40.47
N ASN A 46 13.30 11.05 40.42
CA ASN A 46 12.42 10.84 41.57
C ASN A 46 11.52 9.60 41.31
N PRO A 47 11.17 8.82 42.35
CA PRO A 47 10.54 7.51 42.20
C PRO A 47 9.05 7.61 41.82
N PRO A 48 8.51 6.69 41.00
CA PRO A 48 7.14 6.81 40.50
C PRO A 48 6.13 6.33 41.55
N GLY A 49 5.24 7.23 41.96
CA GLY A 49 3.89 6.84 42.36
C GLY A 49 3.08 6.36 41.14
N PRO A 50 1.91 5.73 41.34
CA PRO A 50 1.10 5.22 40.23
C PRO A 50 0.49 6.39 39.46
N THR A 51 1.22 6.89 38.46
CA THR A 51 0.68 7.83 37.47
C THR A 51 -0.05 7.02 36.41
N GLU A 52 -1.37 7.19 36.37
CA GLU A 52 -2.26 6.77 35.30
C GLU A 52 -1.61 7.09 33.93
N GLY A 53 -1.44 6.05 33.12
CA GLY A 53 -0.78 6.14 31.82
C GLY A 53 -1.58 6.97 30.80
N PRO A 54 -0.93 7.42 29.71
CA PRO A 54 -1.62 8.07 28.60
C PRO A 54 -2.68 7.12 28.04
N ASP A 55 -3.85 7.64 27.64
CA ASP A 55 -4.95 6.85 27.05
C ASP A 55 -4.41 5.82 26.05
N ASP A 56 -4.42 4.54 26.43
CA ASP A 56 -3.89 3.44 25.63
C ASP A 56 -4.71 3.35 24.33
N ILE A 57 -4.14 3.82 23.21
CA ILE A 57 -4.80 3.79 21.90
C ILE A 57 -5.01 2.33 21.51
N THR A 58 -6.25 1.86 21.59
CA THR A 58 -6.61 0.49 21.23
C THR A 58 -7.09 0.44 19.78
N VAL A 59 -6.52 -0.51 19.03
CA VAL A 59 -6.88 -0.81 17.64
C VAL A 59 -7.42 -2.23 17.48
N ILE A 60 -8.17 -2.45 16.42
CA ILE A 60 -8.67 -3.76 15.98
C ILE A 60 -8.14 -4.08 14.58
N ALA A 61 -7.77 -5.34 14.36
CA ALA A 61 -7.32 -5.84 13.07
C ALA A 61 -8.49 -5.95 12.08
N LEU A 62 -8.37 -5.25 10.95
CA LEU A 62 -9.32 -5.32 9.83
C LEU A 62 -9.08 -6.55 8.93
N TYR A 63 -7.85 -7.07 8.92
CA TYR A 63 -7.42 -8.18 8.08
C TYR A 63 -6.41 -9.08 8.79
N ASP A 64 -6.32 -10.35 8.36
CA ASP A 64 -5.27 -11.26 8.84
C ASP A 64 -3.88 -10.80 8.40
N TYR A 65 -2.91 -10.91 9.30
CA TYR A 65 -1.51 -10.65 9.01
C TYR A 65 -0.63 -11.74 9.60
N LYS A 66 0.17 -12.36 8.72
CA LYS A 66 1.21 -13.30 9.10
C LYS A 66 2.56 -12.56 9.08
N ALA A 67 3.24 -12.57 10.22
CA ALA A 67 4.58 -12.04 10.41
C ALA A 67 5.52 -12.59 9.34
N ILE A 68 6.34 -11.70 8.79
CA ILE A 68 7.37 -12.03 7.80
C ILE A 68 8.74 -11.93 8.47
N HIS A 69 8.92 -10.92 9.31
CA HIS A 69 10.11 -10.70 10.12
C HIS A 69 9.92 -11.18 11.56
N HIS A 70 11.04 -11.39 12.23
CA HIS A 70 11.07 -11.84 13.61
C HIS A 70 10.54 -10.80 14.62
N GLU A 71 10.60 -9.51 14.26
CA GLU A 71 10.07 -8.41 15.06
C GLU A 71 8.60 -8.10 14.76
N ASP A 72 8.00 -8.74 13.74
CA ASP A 72 6.62 -8.52 13.37
C ASP A 72 5.68 -9.29 14.29
N LEU A 73 4.54 -8.69 14.62
CA LEU A 73 3.47 -9.33 15.36
C LEU A 73 2.43 -9.92 14.39
N SER A 74 2.22 -11.23 14.43
CA SER A 74 1.11 -11.87 13.70
C SER A 74 -0.23 -11.66 14.41
N PHE A 75 -1.30 -11.48 13.64
CA PHE A 75 -2.66 -11.31 14.15
C PHE A 75 -3.72 -11.78 13.14
N GLN A 76 -4.91 -12.09 13.63
CA GLN A 76 -6.09 -12.43 12.83
C GLN A 76 -7.07 -11.24 12.79
N LYS A 77 -7.94 -11.19 11.77
CA LYS A 77 -9.04 -10.22 11.69
C LYS A 77 -9.86 -10.28 12.98
N GLY A 78 -10.06 -9.12 13.60
CA GLY A 78 -10.79 -8.95 14.86
C GLY A 78 -9.91 -8.90 16.11
N ASP A 79 -8.62 -9.25 16.02
CA ASP A 79 -7.69 -9.14 17.16
C ASP A 79 -7.54 -7.69 17.62
N LYS A 80 -7.53 -7.47 18.94
CA LYS A 80 -7.30 -6.16 19.54
C LYS A 80 -5.86 -5.99 20.02
N MET A 81 -5.31 -4.81 19.81
CA MET A 81 -3.93 -4.47 20.14
C MET A 81 -3.86 -3.06 20.73
N VAL A 82 -2.94 -2.84 21.66
CA VAL A 82 -2.61 -1.49 22.18
C VAL A 82 -1.42 -0.96 21.40
N ILE A 83 -1.54 0.26 20.89
CA ILE A 83 -0.45 0.93 20.17
C ILE A 83 0.54 1.50 21.19
N LEU A 84 1.80 1.13 21.04
CA LEU A 84 2.92 1.62 21.84
C LEU A 84 3.61 2.79 21.14
N GLU A 85 3.79 2.72 19.82
CA GLU A 85 4.47 3.76 19.02
C GLU A 85 3.86 3.85 17.60
N GLU A 86 3.45 5.06 17.19
CA GLU A 86 2.98 5.35 15.81
C GLU A 86 4.15 5.92 14.97
N SER A 87 4.83 5.08 14.17
CA SER A 87 5.94 5.52 13.30
C SER A 87 5.77 5.08 11.85
N GLY A 88 5.24 5.96 10.99
CA GLY A 88 5.13 5.69 9.56
C GLY A 88 4.13 4.58 9.21
N GLU A 89 4.52 3.64 8.34
CA GLU A 89 3.65 2.53 7.88
C GLU A 89 3.66 1.32 8.84
N TRP A 90 4.58 1.29 9.82
CA TRP A 90 4.74 0.20 10.79
C TRP A 90 4.64 0.74 12.21
N TRP A 91 3.62 0.32 12.94
CA TRP A 91 3.41 0.72 14.32
C TRP A 91 3.88 -0.37 15.26
N ARG A 92 4.42 0.02 16.42
CA ARG A 92 4.75 -0.94 17.47
C ARG A 92 3.51 -1.14 18.32
N ALA A 93 3.11 -2.38 18.54
CA ALA A 93 1.89 -2.71 19.26
C ALA A 93 2.06 -3.91 20.18
N ARG A 94 1.18 -4.02 21.17
CA ARG A 94 1.06 -5.17 22.07
C ARG A 94 -0.28 -5.86 21.84
N SER A 95 -0.25 -7.16 21.56
CA SER A 95 -1.46 -7.99 21.47
C SER A 95 -2.14 -8.11 22.83
N LEU A 96 -3.43 -7.77 22.90
CA LEU A 96 -4.21 -7.97 24.12
C LEU A 96 -4.53 -9.45 24.38
N ALA A 97 -4.56 -10.28 23.33
CA ALA A 97 -4.84 -11.71 23.46
C ALA A 97 -3.62 -12.53 23.92
N THR A 98 -2.42 -12.16 23.46
CA THR A 98 -1.20 -12.96 23.72
C THR A 98 -0.17 -12.26 24.59
N GLY A 99 -0.32 -10.97 24.87
CA GLY A 99 0.67 -10.14 25.56
C GLY A 99 1.95 -9.86 24.77
N LYS A 100 2.09 -10.44 23.56
CA LYS A 100 3.28 -10.27 22.72
C LYS A 100 3.34 -8.87 22.11
N GLU A 101 4.55 -8.33 22.03
CA GLU A 101 4.84 -7.09 21.33
C GLU A 101 5.49 -7.35 19.98
N GLY A 102 5.28 -6.44 19.04
CA GLY A 102 5.97 -6.42 17.76
C GLY A 102 5.44 -5.33 16.84
N TYR A 103 5.96 -5.29 15.62
CA TYR A 103 5.51 -4.36 14.60
C TYR A 103 4.29 -4.88 13.85
N ILE A 104 3.36 -3.96 13.57
CA ILE A 104 2.15 -4.22 12.79
C ILE A 104 2.02 -3.20 11.67
N PRO A 105 1.48 -3.59 10.50
CA PRO A 105 1.20 -2.64 9.43
C PRO A 105 0.00 -1.75 9.80
N SER A 106 0.20 -0.44 9.79
CA SER A 106 -0.82 0.53 10.25
C SER A 106 -2.10 0.52 9.41
N ASN A 107 -1.99 0.20 8.12
CA ASN A 107 -3.12 0.08 7.20
C ASN A 107 -3.95 -1.22 7.36
N TYR A 108 -3.57 -2.10 8.29
CA TYR A 108 -4.31 -3.34 8.58
C TYR A 108 -5.19 -3.21 9.84
N VAL A 109 -5.14 -2.07 10.52
CA VAL A 109 -5.83 -1.85 11.78
C VAL A 109 -6.65 -0.56 11.73
N ALA A 110 -7.69 -0.52 12.56
CA ALA A 110 -8.50 0.66 12.81
C ALA A 110 -8.59 0.90 14.33
N ARG A 111 -8.77 2.15 14.76
CA ARG A 111 -9.11 2.43 16.17
C ARG A 111 -10.47 1.81 16.49
N VAL A 112 -10.62 1.23 17.67
CA VAL A 112 -11.83 0.44 18.04
C VAL A 112 -13.12 1.24 17.91
N ASP A 113 -13.10 2.53 18.21
CA ASP A 113 -14.28 3.39 18.18
C ASP A 113 -14.43 4.19 16.87
N SER A 114 -13.63 3.87 15.84
CA SER A 114 -13.71 4.58 14.57
C SER A 114 -14.60 3.87 13.56
N LEU A 115 -15.18 4.63 12.64
CA LEU A 115 -15.98 4.10 11.53
C LEU A 115 -15.19 3.15 10.62
N GLU A 116 -13.86 3.13 10.69
CA GLU A 116 -13.01 2.27 9.86
C GLU A 116 -13.17 0.78 10.18
N THR A 117 -13.82 0.43 11.29
CA THR A 117 -14.20 -0.96 11.60
C THR A 117 -15.39 -1.44 10.78
N GLU A 118 -16.19 -0.52 10.22
CA GLU A 118 -17.38 -0.84 9.46
C GLU A 118 -17.01 -1.26 8.03
N GLU A 119 -17.45 -2.44 7.59
CA GLU A 119 -17.11 -2.98 6.26
C GLU A 119 -17.64 -2.12 5.09
N TRP A 120 -18.61 -1.24 5.35
CA TRP A 120 -19.19 -0.31 4.39
C TRP A 120 -18.56 1.08 4.42
N PHE A 121 -17.62 1.37 5.34
CA PHE A 121 -16.97 2.66 5.43
C PHE A 121 -15.61 2.66 4.73
N PHE A 122 -15.42 3.63 3.83
CA PHE A 122 -14.27 3.75 2.95
C PHE A 122 -13.61 5.11 3.17
N LYS A 123 -12.64 5.16 4.08
CA LYS A 123 -11.92 6.37 4.47
C LYS A 123 -11.07 6.90 3.31
N GLY A 124 -11.10 8.21 3.10
CA GLY A 124 -10.24 8.89 2.13
C GLY A 124 -10.46 8.53 0.65
N ILE A 125 -11.57 7.85 0.31
CA ILE A 125 -11.91 7.51 -1.07
C ILE A 125 -12.60 8.70 -1.77
N SER A 126 -12.07 9.09 -2.94
CA SER A 126 -12.65 10.14 -3.79
C SER A 126 -13.98 9.69 -4.41
N ARG A 127 -14.81 10.63 -4.86
CA ARG A 127 -16.05 10.33 -5.59
C ARG A 127 -15.79 9.48 -6.82
N LYS A 128 -14.70 9.76 -7.53
CA LYS A 128 -14.33 9.04 -8.75
C LYS A 128 -13.77 7.64 -8.45
N ASP A 129 -12.99 7.48 -7.39
CA ASP A 129 -12.51 6.15 -6.98
C ASP A 129 -13.65 5.31 -6.40
N ALA A 130 -14.62 5.90 -5.70
CA ALA A 130 -15.85 5.23 -5.27
C ALA A 130 -16.65 4.70 -6.48
N GLU A 131 -16.80 5.50 -7.53
CA GLU A 131 -17.45 5.07 -8.77
C GLU A 131 -16.72 3.87 -9.39
N ARG A 132 -15.39 3.93 -9.49
CA ARG A 132 -14.57 2.83 -10.04
C ARG A 132 -14.69 1.56 -9.21
N GLN A 133 -14.65 1.66 -7.88
CA GLN A 133 -14.74 0.49 -6.99
C GLN A 133 -16.12 -0.15 -7.06
N LEU A 134 -17.20 0.64 -6.99
CA LEU A 134 -18.56 0.11 -7.07
C LEU A 134 -18.87 -0.53 -8.43
N LEU A 135 -18.34 0.03 -9.52
CA LEU A 135 -18.50 -0.51 -10.87
C LEU A 135 -17.55 -1.69 -11.17
N ALA A 136 -16.62 -2.01 -10.27
CA ALA A 136 -15.72 -3.15 -10.45
C ALA A 136 -16.48 -4.49 -10.40
N PRO A 137 -15.98 -5.54 -11.08
CA PRO A 137 -16.54 -6.88 -10.98
C PRO A 137 -16.61 -7.37 -9.53
N GLY A 138 -17.68 -8.10 -9.19
CA GLY A 138 -17.94 -8.61 -7.84
C GLY A 138 -18.97 -7.79 -7.05
N ASN A 139 -19.25 -6.56 -7.48
CA ASN A 139 -20.37 -5.77 -6.95
C ASN A 139 -21.67 -6.01 -7.73
N MET A 140 -22.80 -5.71 -7.11
CA MET A 140 -24.15 -5.89 -7.67
C MET A 140 -25.00 -4.62 -7.48
N LEU A 141 -26.20 -4.59 -8.06
CA LEU A 141 -27.13 -3.48 -7.83
C LEU A 141 -27.44 -3.33 -6.34
N GLY A 142 -27.47 -2.09 -5.85
CA GLY A 142 -27.58 -1.80 -4.43
C GLY A 142 -26.30 -2.06 -3.63
N SER A 143 -25.18 -2.45 -4.25
CA SER A 143 -23.87 -2.36 -3.62
C SER A 143 -23.58 -0.92 -3.22
N PHE A 144 -23.00 -0.69 -2.04
CA PHE A 144 -22.86 0.66 -1.50
C PHE A 144 -21.60 0.86 -0.66
N MET A 145 -21.22 2.11 -0.47
CA MET A 145 -20.20 2.53 0.50
C MET A 145 -20.55 3.89 1.09
N ILE A 146 -20.10 4.14 2.32
CA ILE A 146 -20.04 5.48 2.90
C ILE A 146 -18.58 5.92 2.92
N ARG A 147 -18.34 7.17 2.56
CA ARG A 147 -17.00 7.77 2.49
C ARG A 147 -17.03 9.20 3.02
N ASP A 148 -15.86 9.74 3.30
CA ASP A 148 -15.70 11.15 3.62
C ASP A 148 -16.20 12.03 2.46
N SER A 149 -16.87 13.14 2.77
CA SER A 149 -17.31 14.09 1.77
C SER A 149 -16.15 14.99 1.32
N GLU A 150 -15.85 14.99 0.02
CA GLU A 150 -14.81 15.84 -0.55
C GLU A 150 -15.19 17.33 -0.57
N THR A 151 -16.49 17.64 -0.56
CA THR A 151 -16.99 19.01 -0.66
C THR A 151 -17.33 19.61 0.69
N THR A 152 -17.42 18.82 1.76
CA THR A 152 -17.79 19.32 3.10
C THR A 152 -17.04 18.54 4.16
N LYS A 153 -16.01 19.16 4.75
CA LYS A 153 -15.21 18.55 5.82
C LYS A 153 -16.09 18.16 7.00
N GLY A 154 -15.89 16.95 7.52
CA GLY A 154 -16.67 16.39 8.63
C GLY A 154 -18.04 15.84 8.24
N SER A 155 -18.47 15.97 6.97
CA SER A 155 -19.66 15.30 6.45
C SER A 155 -19.30 14.04 5.67
N TYR A 156 -20.32 13.20 5.42
CA TYR A 156 -20.16 11.94 4.70
C TYR A 156 -20.95 11.92 3.39
N SER A 157 -20.63 10.97 2.51
CA SER A 157 -21.40 10.69 1.30
C SER A 157 -21.68 9.21 1.19
N LEU A 158 -22.93 8.86 0.87
CA LEU A 158 -23.34 7.50 0.51
C LEU A 158 -23.27 7.36 -1.02
N SER A 159 -22.53 6.38 -1.50
CA SER A 159 -22.44 6.03 -2.92
C SER A 159 -23.09 4.67 -3.14
N VAL A 160 -24.02 4.57 -4.11
CA VAL A 160 -24.83 3.36 -4.37
C VAL A 160 -24.77 3.00 -5.84
N ARG A 161 -24.49 1.73 -6.15
CA ARG A 161 -24.56 1.19 -7.52
C ARG A 161 -26.01 1.01 -7.94
N ASP A 162 -26.31 1.50 -9.13
CA ASP A 162 -27.64 1.53 -9.73
C ASP A 162 -27.56 1.14 -11.21
N TYR A 163 -28.72 0.91 -11.84
CA TYR A 163 -28.83 0.62 -13.26
C TYR A 163 -29.77 1.61 -13.94
N ASP A 164 -29.25 2.31 -14.94
CA ASP A 164 -30.01 3.20 -15.80
C ASP A 164 -30.29 2.50 -17.15
N PRO A 165 -31.55 2.39 -17.61
CA PRO A 165 -31.85 1.70 -18.87
C PRO A 165 -31.19 2.29 -20.11
N GLN A 166 -30.82 3.58 -20.09
CA GLN A 166 -30.18 4.26 -21.21
C GLN A 166 -28.65 4.22 -21.11
N HIS A 167 -28.10 4.32 -19.89
CA HIS A 167 -26.66 4.49 -19.66
C HIS A 167 -25.98 3.26 -19.04
N GLY A 168 -26.73 2.21 -18.70
CA GLY A 168 -26.23 0.98 -18.08
C GLY A 168 -25.92 1.15 -16.58
N ASP A 169 -24.88 0.48 -16.10
CA ASP A 169 -24.43 0.61 -14.70
C ASP A 169 -24.01 2.04 -14.38
N THR A 170 -24.58 2.60 -13.31
CA THR A 170 -24.24 3.92 -12.81
C THR A 170 -24.05 3.91 -11.29
N VAL A 171 -23.53 5.00 -10.74
CA VAL A 171 -23.42 5.19 -9.28
C VAL A 171 -24.07 6.51 -8.91
N LYS A 172 -25.03 6.45 -7.98
CA LYS A 172 -25.69 7.63 -7.42
C LYS A 172 -25.03 7.99 -6.10
N HIS A 173 -24.91 9.29 -5.83
CA HIS A 173 -24.25 9.83 -4.63
C HIS A 173 -25.23 10.68 -3.84
N TYR A 174 -25.36 10.38 -2.55
CA TYR A 174 -26.22 11.08 -1.61
C TYR A 174 -25.37 11.74 -0.54
N LYS A 175 -25.56 13.04 -0.33
CA LYS A 175 -24.87 13.76 0.75
C LYS A 175 -25.52 13.37 2.08
N ILE A 176 -24.72 12.84 2.99
CA ILE A 176 -25.14 12.63 4.38
C ILE A 176 -24.76 13.89 5.14
N ARG A 177 -25.78 14.61 5.62
CA ARG A 177 -25.60 15.83 6.40
C ARG A 177 -25.57 15.48 7.89
N THR A 178 -24.77 16.24 8.63
CA THR A 178 -24.68 16.21 10.09
C THR A 178 -25.58 17.28 10.69
N LEU A 179 -26.29 16.95 11.76
CA LEU A 179 -27.08 17.91 12.55
C LEU A 179 -26.20 18.54 13.64
N ASP A 180 -26.52 19.78 14.03
CA ASP A 180 -25.80 20.50 15.10
C ASP A 180 -25.94 19.81 16.46
N SER A 181 -27.06 19.13 16.69
CA SER A 181 -27.35 18.35 17.91
C SER A 181 -26.68 16.97 17.95
N GLY A 182 -25.85 16.64 16.95
CA GLY A 182 -25.42 15.27 16.67
C GLY A 182 -26.51 14.49 15.93
N GLY A 183 -26.09 13.68 14.96
CA GLY A 183 -26.96 12.87 14.11
C GLY A 183 -26.75 13.10 12.61
N PHE A 184 -27.33 12.22 11.81
CA PHE A 184 -27.10 12.08 10.37
C PHE A 184 -28.41 11.97 9.60
N TYR A 185 -28.46 12.54 8.41
CA TYR A 185 -29.61 12.37 7.51
C TYR A 185 -29.24 12.57 6.04
N ILE A 186 -30.03 11.95 5.16
CA ILE A 186 -30.03 12.23 3.71
C ILE A 186 -31.26 13.06 3.36
N SER A 187 -32.44 12.62 3.81
CA SER A 187 -33.70 13.36 3.73
C SER A 187 -34.08 13.88 5.12
N PRO A 188 -34.51 15.15 5.28
CA PRO A 188 -34.95 15.67 6.58
C PRO A 188 -36.12 14.91 7.22
N ARG A 189 -36.81 14.05 6.46
CA ARG A 189 -37.91 13.20 6.96
C ARG A 189 -37.43 12.02 7.82
N SER A 190 -36.16 11.64 7.69
CA SER A 190 -35.57 10.46 8.34
C SER A 190 -34.19 10.83 8.88
N THR A 191 -34.10 11.03 10.19
CA THR A 191 -32.85 11.36 10.91
C THR A 191 -32.40 10.18 11.75
N PHE A 192 -31.09 10.03 11.94
CA PHE A 192 -30.46 8.90 12.63
C PHE A 192 -29.40 9.40 13.60
N ASN A 193 -29.18 8.71 14.72
CA ASN A 193 -28.14 9.11 15.67
C ASN A 193 -26.75 8.66 15.19
N THR A 194 -26.69 7.52 14.50
CA THR A 194 -25.45 6.92 14.00
C THR A 194 -25.55 6.59 12.51
N LEU A 195 -24.40 6.45 11.84
CA LEU A 195 -24.36 6.00 10.45
C LEU A 195 -24.80 4.53 10.32
N GLN A 196 -24.55 3.72 11.35
CA GLN A 196 -25.01 2.33 11.44
C GLN A 196 -26.54 2.24 11.35
N GLU A 197 -27.26 3.11 12.09
CA GLU A 197 -28.72 3.21 12.02
C GLU A 197 -29.20 3.63 10.63
N LEU A 198 -28.55 4.63 10.03
CA LEU A 198 -28.84 5.08 8.66
C LEU A 198 -28.70 3.94 7.65
N VAL A 199 -27.60 3.18 7.72
CA VAL A 199 -27.37 2.02 6.85
C VAL A 199 -28.41 0.94 7.11
N ALA A 200 -28.70 0.62 8.36
CA ALA A 200 -29.70 -0.39 8.72
C ALA A 200 -31.11 -0.03 8.20
N HIS A 201 -31.48 1.26 8.23
CA HIS A 201 -32.73 1.75 7.65
C HIS A 201 -32.79 1.54 6.14
N TYR A 202 -31.79 2.04 5.40
CA TYR A 202 -31.79 1.95 3.94
C TYR A 202 -31.50 0.54 3.40
N LYS A 203 -31.06 -0.40 4.25
CA LYS A 203 -31.05 -1.84 3.93
C LYS A 203 -32.46 -2.47 3.97
N LYS A 204 -33.38 -1.94 4.77
CA LYS A 204 -34.77 -2.43 4.86
C LYS A 204 -35.61 -1.96 3.67
N GLY A 205 -35.37 -0.75 3.17
CA GLY A 205 -36.09 -0.19 2.02
C GLY A 205 -35.35 1.01 1.42
N SER A 206 -35.69 1.39 0.19
CA SER A 206 -35.01 2.49 -0.50
C SER A 206 -35.36 3.87 0.06
N ASP A 207 -36.59 4.09 0.55
CA ASP A 207 -37.06 5.35 1.16
C ASP A 207 -36.58 6.63 0.42
N GLY A 208 -36.74 6.62 -0.91
CA GLY A 208 -36.33 7.71 -1.81
C GLY A 208 -34.92 7.63 -2.39
N LEU A 209 -34.11 6.64 -2.01
CA LEU A 209 -32.88 6.28 -2.73
C LEU A 209 -33.23 5.57 -4.05
N CYS A 210 -32.27 5.55 -4.98
CA CYS A 210 -32.41 4.89 -6.28
C CYS A 210 -32.55 3.36 -6.13
N GLN A 211 -31.89 2.80 -5.12
CA GLN A 211 -31.93 1.39 -4.77
C GLN A 211 -31.92 1.25 -3.25
N LYS A 212 -32.50 0.16 -2.74
CA LYS A 212 -32.23 -0.26 -1.36
C LYS A 212 -30.77 -0.70 -1.24
N LEU A 213 -30.17 -0.52 -0.07
CA LEU A 213 -28.82 -0.99 0.19
C LEU A 213 -28.82 -2.51 0.35
N ILE A 214 -27.95 -3.21 -0.37
CA ILE A 214 -27.90 -4.67 -0.37
C ILE A 214 -26.66 -5.15 0.37
N VAL A 215 -25.49 -4.92 -0.22
CA VAL A 215 -24.19 -5.35 0.33
C VAL A 215 -23.17 -4.21 0.30
N PRO A 216 -22.23 -4.15 1.25
CA PRO A 216 -21.08 -3.26 1.14
C PRO A 216 -20.32 -3.48 -0.17
N CYS A 217 -19.67 -2.43 -0.67
CA CYS A 217 -18.75 -2.53 -1.79
C CYS A 217 -17.64 -3.52 -1.45
N VAL A 218 -17.25 -4.36 -2.40
CA VAL A 218 -16.11 -5.26 -2.23
C VAL A 218 -14.84 -4.42 -2.03
N SER A 219 -14.20 -4.57 -0.88
CA SER A 219 -12.91 -3.96 -0.56
C SER A 219 -11.77 -4.93 -0.91
N SER A 220 -10.75 -4.42 -1.60
CA SER A 220 -9.51 -5.18 -1.83
C SER A 220 -8.66 -5.11 -0.57
N LYS A 221 -8.12 -6.26 -0.12
CA LYS A 221 -7.16 -6.29 0.99
C LYS A 221 -6.00 -5.33 0.67
N PRO A 222 -5.67 -4.40 1.59
CA PRO A 222 -4.61 -3.44 1.33
C PRO A 222 -3.28 -4.18 1.12
N GLN A 223 -2.45 -3.64 0.22
CA GLN A 223 -1.11 -4.17 0.03
C GLN A 223 -0.32 -4.05 1.34
N LYS A 224 0.46 -5.09 1.64
CA LYS A 224 1.37 -5.05 2.79
C LYS A 224 2.38 -3.91 2.56
N PRO A 225 2.63 -3.06 3.58
CA PRO A 225 3.72 -2.10 3.52
C PRO A 225 5.06 -2.76 3.18
N TRP A 226 5.97 -1.98 2.61
CA TRP A 226 7.34 -2.42 2.37
C TRP A 226 8.06 -2.65 3.71
N GLU A 227 9.04 -3.55 3.76
CA GLU A 227 9.78 -3.87 4.99
C GLU A 227 10.33 -2.60 5.66
N LYS A 228 10.18 -2.51 6.98
CA LYS A 228 10.66 -1.38 7.77
C LYS A 228 12.19 -1.27 7.63
N ASP A 229 12.68 -0.05 7.43
CA ASP A 229 14.11 0.27 7.29
C ASP A 229 14.85 -0.42 6.11
N ALA A 230 14.14 -1.13 5.22
CA ALA A 230 14.73 -1.79 4.06
C ALA A 230 14.87 -0.84 2.85
N TRP A 231 15.61 0.26 3.00
CA TRP A 231 15.81 1.23 1.93
C TRP A 231 16.93 0.84 0.97
N GLU A 232 18.15 0.70 1.48
CA GLU A 232 19.26 0.12 0.73
C GLU A 232 19.32 -1.37 1.03
N ILE A 233 19.09 -2.20 0.01
CA ILE A 233 19.01 -3.65 0.17
C ILE A 233 20.19 -4.37 -0.48
N PRO A 234 20.66 -5.50 0.10
CA PRO A 234 21.63 -6.36 -0.57
C PRO A 234 21.07 -6.96 -1.86
N ARG A 235 21.90 -7.05 -2.90
CA ARG A 235 21.50 -7.57 -4.22
C ARG A 235 21.04 -9.02 -4.13
N GLU A 236 21.59 -9.78 -3.19
CA GLU A 236 21.37 -11.21 -2.98
C GLU A 236 19.93 -11.52 -2.55
N LEU A 237 19.19 -10.53 -2.02
CA LEU A 237 17.78 -10.66 -1.68
C LEU A 237 16.85 -10.60 -2.89
N LEU A 238 17.37 -10.20 -4.06
CA LEU A 238 16.62 -10.10 -5.30
C LEU A 238 16.93 -11.27 -6.21
N LYS A 239 15.88 -12.01 -6.59
CA LYS A 239 15.95 -13.00 -7.65
C LYS A 239 15.33 -12.42 -8.92
N LEU A 240 16.15 -12.07 -9.92
CA LEU A 240 15.65 -11.64 -11.23
C LEU A 240 15.06 -12.85 -11.97
N GLU A 241 13.85 -12.72 -12.49
CA GLU A 241 13.11 -13.85 -13.06
C GLU A 241 12.82 -13.66 -14.56
N LYS A 242 12.23 -12.54 -14.95
CA LYS A 242 11.82 -12.29 -16.33
C LYS A 242 12.14 -10.87 -16.75
N LYS A 243 12.86 -10.71 -17.86
CA LYS A 243 13.06 -9.40 -18.49
C LYS A 243 11.71 -8.88 -19.01
N LEU A 244 11.32 -7.69 -18.56
CA LEU A 244 10.09 -7.01 -18.94
C LEU A 244 10.31 -6.05 -20.10
N GLY A 245 11.48 -5.41 -20.15
CA GLY A 245 11.83 -4.49 -21.21
C GLY A 245 13.29 -4.03 -21.13
N ALA A 246 13.73 -3.32 -22.16
CA ALA A 246 15.01 -2.64 -22.20
C ALA A 246 14.81 -1.25 -22.79
N GLY A 247 15.52 -0.26 -22.26
CA GLY A 247 15.47 1.12 -22.72
C GLY A 247 16.85 1.76 -22.73
N GLN A 248 16.89 3.05 -23.04
CA GLN A 248 18.13 3.82 -23.16
C GLN A 248 18.98 3.75 -21.87
N PHE A 249 18.32 3.80 -20.72
CA PHE A 249 18.95 3.93 -19.40
C PHE A 249 19.20 2.60 -18.68
N GLY A 250 18.77 1.47 -19.25
CA GLY A 250 18.88 0.19 -18.56
C GLY A 250 17.84 -0.83 -18.97
N GLU A 251 17.73 -1.88 -18.16
CA GLU A 251 16.79 -2.98 -18.36
C GLU A 251 15.81 -3.07 -17.19
N VAL A 252 14.58 -3.48 -17.47
CA VAL A 252 13.56 -3.68 -16.44
C VAL A 252 13.26 -5.17 -16.35
N TRP A 253 13.30 -5.69 -15.13
CA TRP A 253 13.10 -7.08 -14.81
C TRP A 253 11.97 -7.25 -13.80
N MET A 254 11.17 -8.29 -13.97
CA MET A 254 10.34 -8.83 -12.90
C MET A 254 11.25 -9.68 -12.01
N ALA A 255 11.15 -9.45 -10.71
CA ALA A 255 11.96 -10.13 -9.71
C ALA A 255 11.14 -10.49 -8.48
N THR A 256 11.69 -11.38 -7.67
CA THR A 256 11.17 -11.71 -6.36
C THR A 256 12.15 -11.24 -5.29
N TYR A 257 11.68 -10.34 -4.42
CA TYR A 257 12.37 -9.90 -3.21
C TYR A 257 12.05 -10.82 -2.03
N ASN A 258 13.10 -11.22 -1.31
CA ASN A 258 13.02 -12.05 -0.10
C ASN A 258 12.16 -13.32 -0.26
N LYS A 259 12.13 -13.89 -1.48
CA LYS A 259 11.38 -15.08 -1.89
C LYS A 259 9.84 -14.97 -1.88
N HIS A 260 9.24 -13.87 -1.40
CA HIS A 260 7.78 -13.76 -1.29
C HIS A 260 7.17 -12.51 -1.95
N THR A 261 7.93 -11.43 -2.14
CA THR A 261 7.39 -10.17 -2.67
C THR A 261 7.77 -9.99 -4.13
N LYS A 262 6.78 -9.96 -5.01
CA LYS A 262 7.01 -9.68 -6.43
C LYS A 262 7.24 -8.18 -6.65
N VAL A 263 8.30 -7.83 -7.36
CA VAL A 263 8.74 -6.45 -7.61
C VAL A 263 9.18 -6.27 -9.06
N ALA A 264 9.25 -5.01 -9.50
CA ALA A 264 9.96 -4.63 -10.71
C ALA A 264 11.33 -4.05 -10.33
N VAL A 265 12.38 -4.46 -11.05
CA VAL A 265 13.75 -4.02 -10.84
C VAL A 265 14.25 -3.35 -12.10
N LYS A 266 14.49 -2.04 -12.05
CA LYS A 266 15.19 -1.31 -13.11
C LYS A 266 16.68 -1.34 -12.82
N MET A 267 17.42 -2.02 -13.68
CA MET A 267 18.86 -2.13 -13.66
C MET A 267 19.47 -1.04 -14.53
N MET A 268 20.21 -0.12 -13.90
CA MET A 268 20.87 0.98 -14.59
C MET A 268 22.17 0.50 -15.25
N LYS A 269 22.52 1.08 -16.40
CA LYS A 269 23.81 0.80 -17.05
C LYS A 269 24.96 1.35 -16.19
N PRO A 270 26.09 0.62 -16.04
CA PRO A 270 27.27 1.15 -15.36
C PRO A 270 27.73 2.47 -15.98
N GLY A 271 28.16 3.43 -15.15
CA GLY A 271 28.64 4.73 -15.60
C GLY A 271 27.57 5.69 -16.14
N SER A 272 26.27 5.37 -16.00
CA SER A 272 25.18 6.27 -16.44
C SER A 272 24.94 7.45 -15.49
N MET A 273 25.25 7.31 -14.20
CA MET A 273 25.04 8.32 -13.16
C MET A 273 25.93 8.00 -11.94
N SER A 274 26.35 9.01 -11.18
CA SER A 274 27.04 8.80 -9.90
C SER A 274 26.08 8.31 -8.81
N VAL A 275 26.58 7.49 -7.87
CA VAL A 275 25.76 6.94 -6.78
C VAL A 275 25.14 8.06 -5.92
N ASP A 276 25.89 9.14 -5.67
CA ASP A 276 25.42 10.27 -4.86
C ASP A 276 24.27 11.05 -5.52
N ALA A 277 24.38 11.31 -6.83
CA ALA A 277 23.31 11.97 -7.58
C ALA A 277 22.06 11.09 -7.63
N PHE A 278 22.24 9.80 -7.86
CA PHE A 278 21.16 8.81 -7.83
C PHE A 278 20.44 8.80 -6.48
N LEU A 279 21.18 8.73 -5.37
CA LEU A 279 20.61 8.69 -4.03
C LEU A 279 19.86 9.98 -3.67
N ALA A 280 20.39 11.14 -4.05
CA ALA A 280 19.73 12.42 -3.82
C ALA A 280 18.35 12.44 -4.48
N GLU A 281 18.27 12.03 -5.75
CA GLU A 281 17.01 12.01 -6.47
C GLU A 281 16.07 10.88 -6.00
N ALA A 282 16.60 9.69 -5.68
CA ALA A 282 15.81 8.57 -5.17
C ALA A 282 15.16 8.90 -3.81
N ASN A 283 15.87 9.63 -2.94
CA ASN A 283 15.33 10.12 -1.66
C ASN A 283 14.18 11.10 -1.87
N LEU A 284 14.22 11.94 -2.91
CA LEU A 284 13.11 12.83 -3.25
C LEU A 284 11.90 12.02 -3.75
N MET A 285 12.12 11.06 -4.65
CA MET A 285 11.04 10.20 -5.16
C MET A 285 10.34 9.40 -4.06
N LYS A 286 11.09 8.94 -3.06
CA LYS A 286 10.54 8.20 -1.91
C LYS A 286 9.48 9.00 -1.15
N THR A 287 9.60 10.32 -1.12
CA THR A 287 8.62 11.20 -0.46
C THR A 287 7.31 11.33 -1.25
N LEU A 288 7.31 10.98 -2.53
CA LEU A 288 6.15 11.09 -3.41
C LEU A 288 5.26 9.86 -3.26
N ARG A 289 4.27 9.95 -2.37
CA ARG A 289 3.28 8.89 -2.14
C ARG A 289 1.93 9.29 -2.71
N HIS A 290 1.49 8.56 -3.72
CA HIS A 290 0.17 8.74 -4.33
C HIS A 290 -0.28 7.44 -4.99
N ASP A 291 -1.58 7.12 -4.92
CA ASP A 291 -2.16 5.88 -5.46
C ASP A 291 -2.02 5.74 -6.99
N LYS A 292 -1.76 6.85 -7.69
CA LYS A 292 -1.52 6.90 -9.15
C LYS A 292 -0.05 7.12 -9.52
N LEU A 293 0.85 6.94 -8.56
CA LEU A 293 2.30 6.94 -8.76
C LEU A 293 2.86 5.57 -8.39
N VAL A 294 3.73 5.05 -9.25
CA VAL A 294 4.43 3.79 -8.99
C VAL A 294 5.29 3.96 -7.73
N LYS A 295 5.02 3.17 -6.69
CA LYS A 295 5.74 3.24 -5.42
C LYS A 295 7.18 2.76 -5.58
N LEU A 296 8.13 3.61 -5.21
CA LEU A 296 9.54 3.26 -5.04
C LEU A 296 9.71 2.56 -3.69
N TYR A 297 10.19 1.32 -3.70
CA TYR A 297 10.35 0.50 -2.51
C TYR A 297 11.76 0.61 -1.93
N ALA A 298 12.78 0.35 -2.74
CA ALA A 298 14.16 0.23 -2.30
C ALA A 298 15.14 0.50 -3.45
N VAL A 299 16.41 0.59 -3.11
CA VAL A 299 17.51 0.74 -4.07
C VAL A 299 18.67 -0.21 -3.74
N VAL A 300 19.46 -0.57 -4.75
CA VAL A 300 20.79 -1.17 -4.59
C VAL A 300 21.80 -0.13 -5.08
N THR A 301 22.60 0.40 -4.16
CA THR A 301 23.56 1.48 -4.42
C THR A 301 24.90 0.99 -4.97
N LYS A 302 25.23 -0.29 -4.76
CA LYS A 302 26.39 -0.92 -5.39
C LYS A 302 26.16 -1.09 -6.89
N GLU A 303 27.15 -0.73 -7.70
CA GLU A 303 27.06 -0.93 -9.15
C GLU A 303 26.92 -2.43 -9.50
N PRO A 304 26.13 -2.77 -10.54
CA PRO A 304 25.17 -1.89 -11.24
C PRO A 304 23.97 -1.50 -10.35
N ILE A 305 23.61 -0.22 -10.36
CA ILE A 305 22.54 0.35 -9.52
C ILE A 305 21.18 -0.25 -9.88
N TYR A 306 20.42 -0.69 -8.87
CA TYR A 306 19.04 -1.18 -9.04
C TYR A 306 18.03 -0.26 -8.37
N ILE A 307 16.89 -0.08 -9.02
CA ILE A 307 15.71 0.61 -8.49
C ILE A 307 14.60 -0.43 -8.37
N ILE A 308 14.04 -0.58 -7.17
CA ILE A 308 13.02 -1.58 -6.87
C ILE A 308 11.69 -0.85 -6.68
N THR A 309 10.71 -1.19 -7.51
CA THR A 309 9.36 -0.60 -7.47
C THR A 309 8.30 -1.68 -7.40
N GLU A 310 7.05 -1.27 -7.21
CA GLU A 310 5.91 -2.18 -7.39
C GLU A 310 5.86 -2.77 -8.80
N PHE A 311 5.38 -4.02 -8.88
CA PHE A 311 5.21 -4.72 -10.15
C PHE A 311 3.83 -4.46 -10.75
N MET A 312 3.81 -3.80 -11.92
CA MET A 312 2.58 -3.54 -12.68
C MET A 312 2.30 -4.67 -13.66
N ALA A 313 1.36 -5.56 -13.32
CA ALA A 313 1.11 -6.81 -14.06
C ALA A 313 0.69 -6.63 -15.53
N LYS A 314 0.09 -5.50 -15.88
CA LYS A 314 -0.34 -5.18 -17.26
C LYS A 314 0.71 -4.39 -18.07
N GLY A 315 1.90 -4.19 -17.52
CA GLY A 315 2.99 -3.49 -18.20
C GLY A 315 2.70 -2.01 -18.43
N SER A 316 3.29 -1.47 -19.49
CA SER A 316 3.14 -0.06 -19.86
C SER A 316 1.74 0.23 -20.41
N LEU A 317 1.24 1.46 -20.25
CA LEU A 317 -0.02 1.87 -20.89
C LEU A 317 0.06 1.75 -22.41
N LEU A 318 1.22 2.02 -23.01
CA LEU A 318 1.46 1.88 -24.45
C LEU A 318 1.27 0.43 -24.93
N ASP A 319 1.91 -0.52 -24.25
CA ASP A 319 1.80 -1.94 -24.59
C ASP A 319 0.40 -2.47 -24.30
N PHE A 320 -0.21 -2.02 -23.20
CA PHE A 320 -1.58 -2.36 -22.87
C PHE A 320 -2.53 -1.92 -23.99
N LEU A 321 -2.47 -0.66 -24.45
CA LEU A 321 -3.33 -0.14 -25.52
C LEU A 321 -3.14 -0.88 -26.86
N LYS A 322 -1.92 -1.38 -27.13
CA LYS A 322 -1.62 -2.20 -28.32
C LYS A 322 -2.04 -3.67 -28.18
N SER A 323 -2.33 -4.13 -26.96
CA SER A 323 -2.76 -5.51 -26.71
C SER A 323 -4.19 -5.77 -27.20
N ALA A 324 -4.57 -7.05 -27.29
CA ALA A 324 -5.94 -7.46 -27.63
C ALA A 324 -6.98 -7.04 -26.58
N GLU A 325 -6.57 -6.81 -25.32
CA GLU A 325 -7.46 -6.32 -24.26
C GLU A 325 -7.60 -4.79 -24.34
N GLY A 326 -6.50 -4.07 -24.54
CA GLY A 326 -6.48 -2.62 -24.60
C GLY A 326 -7.17 -2.06 -25.84
N SER A 327 -7.04 -2.72 -26.99
CA SER A 327 -7.70 -2.31 -28.23
C SER A 327 -9.22 -2.41 -28.19
N LYS A 328 -9.78 -3.16 -27.23
CA LYS A 328 -11.22 -3.31 -27.00
C LYS A 328 -11.79 -2.35 -25.96
N GLN A 329 -10.96 -1.48 -25.37
CA GLN A 329 -11.44 -0.56 -24.34
C GLN A 329 -12.32 0.54 -24.96
N PRO A 330 -13.51 0.80 -24.39
CA PRO A 330 -14.40 1.82 -24.92
C PRO A 330 -13.86 3.22 -24.61
N LEU A 331 -14.24 4.22 -25.43
CA LEU A 331 -13.76 5.61 -25.30
C LEU A 331 -13.92 6.20 -23.88
N PRO A 332 -15.04 6.00 -23.15
CA PRO A 332 -15.16 6.47 -21.76
C PRO A 332 -14.07 5.92 -20.84
N LYS A 333 -13.59 4.69 -21.09
CA LYS A 333 -12.52 4.09 -20.30
C LYS A 333 -11.14 4.68 -20.64
N LEU A 334 -10.91 5.04 -21.90
CA LEU A 334 -9.71 5.76 -22.32
C LEU A 334 -9.65 7.17 -21.71
N ILE A 335 -10.79 7.87 -21.66
CA ILE A 335 -10.91 9.16 -20.97
C ILE A 335 -10.62 9.01 -19.47
N ASP A 336 -11.12 7.94 -18.85
CA ASP A 336 -10.83 7.60 -17.45
C ASP A 336 -9.33 7.34 -17.22
N PHE A 337 -8.63 6.64 -18.14
CA PHE A 337 -7.18 6.50 -18.07
C PHE A 337 -6.46 7.86 -18.13
N SER A 338 -6.83 8.72 -19.07
CA SER A 338 -6.26 10.08 -19.18
C SER A 338 -6.50 10.91 -17.91
N ALA A 339 -7.68 10.81 -17.30
CA ALA A 339 -7.98 11.49 -16.05
C ALA A 339 -7.08 11.00 -14.89
N GLN A 340 -6.81 9.70 -14.80
CA GLN A 340 -5.91 9.14 -13.78
C GLN A 340 -4.47 9.63 -13.96
N VAL A 341 -3.98 9.70 -15.21
CA VAL A 341 -2.67 10.25 -15.52
C VAL A 341 -2.63 11.75 -15.22
N ARG A 342 -3.70 12.51 -15.47
CA ARG A 342 -3.74 13.96 -15.19
C ARG A 342 -3.75 14.29 -13.70
N VAL A 343 -4.44 13.51 -12.86
CA VAL A 343 -4.44 13.72 -11.40
C VAL A 343 -3.02 13.61 -10.82
N ARG A 344 -2.10 12.90 -11.51
CA ARG A 344 -0.65 12.91 -11.24
C ARG A 344 -0.02 14.32 -11.29
N TRP A 345 -0.62 15.26 -12.04
CA TRP A 345 0.04 16.48 -12.51
C TRP A 345 -0.42 17.78 -11.82
N GLY A 346 -1.39 17.74 -10.90
CA GLY A 346 -2.03 18.95 -10.37
C GLY A 346 -2.09 19.04 -8.84
N SER A 347 -1.38 20.03 -8.27
CA SER A 347 -1.80 20.93 -7.17
C SER A 347 -0.65 21.66 -6.43
N GLY A 348 0.58 21.66 -6.94
CA GLY A 348 1.59 22.57 -6.37
C GLY A 348 2.94 22.52 -7.05
N GLY A 349 3.24 23.55 -7.86
CA GLY A 349 4.56 24.12 -8.21
C GLY A 349 5.77 23.25 -8.61
N ARG A 350 5.73 21.93 -8.42
CA ARG A 350 6.86 20.99 -8.54
C ARG A 350 6.79 20.14 -9.82
N GLY A 351 5.99 20.55 -10.80
CA GLY A 351 5.80 19.80 -12.05
C GLY A 351 7.08 19.68 -12.88
N GLN A 352 8.00 20.64 -12.76
CA GLN A 352 9.27 20.63 -13.50
C GLN A 352 10.29 19.69 -12.84
N GLU A 353 10.51 19.79 -11.52
CA GLU A 353 11.35 18.85 -10.76
C GLU A 353 10.84 17.41 -10.87
N PHE A 354 9.52 17.21 -10.91
CA PHE A 354 8.92 15.89 -11.09
C PHE A 354 9.14 15.33 -12.51
N ASN A 355 9.12 16.18 -13.55
CA ASN A 355 9.47 15.79 -14.92
C ASN A 355 10.93 15.35 -15.00
N ASP A 356 11.82 16.11 -14.38
CA ASP A 356 13.25 15.79 -14.37
C ASP A 356 13.50 14.46 -13.65
N LEU A 357 12.85 14.22 -12.49
CA LEU A 357 12.90 12.93 -11.79
C LEU A 357 12.29 11.77 -12.61
N CYS A 358 11.14 11.96 -13.24
CA CYS A 358 10.51 10.89 -14.04
C CYS A 358 11.35 10.54 -15.27
N ASN A 359 11.98 11.54 -15.89
CA ASN A 359 12.90 11.36 -16.99
C ASN A 359 14.21 10.68 -16.56
N THR A 360 14.83 11.12 -15.46
CA THR A 360 16.06 10.50 -14.92
C THR A 360 15.84 9.03 -14.58
N PHE A 361 14.69 8.70 -14.00
CA PHE A 361 14.40 7.32 -13.60
C PHE A 361 13.59 6.52 -14.60
N SER A 362 13.22 7.10 -15.75
CA SER A 362 12.22 6.54 -16.68
C SER A 362 11.09 5.79 -15.96
N LEU A 363 10.56 6.37 -14.88
CA LEU A 363 9.32 5.88 -14.28
C LEU A 363 8.13 6.10 -15.22
N ASP A 364 8.35 6.78 -16.34
CA ASP A 364 7.48 6.85 -17.49
C ASP A 364 7.40 5.55 -18.29
N THR A 365 7.22 4.43 -17.60
CA THR A 365 6.61 3.24 -18.21
C THR A 365 5.17 3.51 -18.69
N CYS A 366 4.75 4.77 -18.84
CA CYS A 366 3.56 5.17 -19.59
C CYS A 366 3.79 6.23 -20.69
N CYS A 367 4.88 6.99 -20.76
CA CYS A 367 5.00 8.06 -21.77
C CYS A 367 6.46 8.44 -22.02
N ASN A 368 7.13 7.80 -22.98
CA ASN A 368 8.14 8.50 -23.79
C ASN A 368 8.46 7.65 -25.04
N ASN A 369 7.84 8.03 -26.17
CA ASN A 369 8.40 7.76 -27.48
C ASN A 369 8.82 9.11 -28.07
N SER A 370 10.14 9.27 -28.19
CA SER A 370 10.80 9.89 -29.34
C SER A 370 9.89 10.58 -30.36
N THR A 371 9.77 11.90 -30.26
CA THR A 371 9.58 12.75 -31.44
C THR A 371 10.97 13.07 -32.01
N GLN A 372 11.40 12.25 -32.97
CA GLN A 372 12.30 12.67 -34.05
C GLN A 372 11.86 11.94 -35.32
N SER A 373 11.08 12.65 -36.12
CA SER A 373 11.08 12.59 -37.58
C SER A 373 10.68 13.97 -38.07
#